data_AF-A0A955K899-F1
#
_entry.id   AF-A0A955K899-F1
#
_cell.length_a   1.000
_cell.length_b   1.000
_cell.length_c   1.000
_cell.angle_alpha   90.00
_cell.angle_beta   90.00
_cell.angle_gamma   90.00
#
_symmetry.space_group_name_H-M   'P 1'
#
loop_
_entity.id
_entity.type
_entity.pdbx_description
1 polymer ?
#
loop_
_entity_poly.entity_id
_entity_poly.type
_entity_poly.pdbx_seq_one_letter_code
_entity_poly.pdbx_strand_id
1 'polypeptide(L)' 'MSITISSKNQIVIPKNVRTKMNISGGDILIVEKITKDHVILKKAPLAQDLIGIVSKVDSNPVKRTRTIRETWR' A
#
# COMPACT_ATOMS: atom_id res chain seq x y z
N MET A 1 24.65 4.92 1.69
CA MET A 1 24.02 4.68 0.38
C MET A 1 23.37 5.98 -0.03
N SER A 2 23.85 6.67 -1.06
CA SER A 2 23.22 7.87 -1.60
C SER A 2 22.28 7.48 -2.73
N ILE A 3 21.09 8.09 -2.76
CA ILE A 3 20.13 7.93 -3.86
C ILE A 3 20.24 9.21 -4.70
N THR A 4 20.65 9.07 -5.95
CA THR A 4 20.72 10.19 -6.89
C THR A 4 19.36 10.43 -7.52
N ILE A 5 18.95 11.69 -7.55
CA ILE A 5 17.73 12.14 -8.23
C ILE A 5 18.14 12.48 -9.67
N SER A 6 17.50 11.83 -10.63
CA SER A 6 17.70 12.07 -12.06
C SER A 6 17.14 13.45 -12.45
N SER A 7 17.58 13.99 -13.59
CA SER A 7 17.14 15.27 -14.15
C SER A 7 15.63 15.38 -14.38
N LYS A 8 14.92 14.25 -14.44
CA LYS A 8 13.46 14.16 -14.53
C LYS A 8 12.75 14.03 -13.17
N ASN A 9 13.44 14.35 -12.06
CA ASN A 9 12.97 14.10 -10.69
C ASN A 9 12.63 12.63 -10.43
N GLN A 10 13.35 11.72 -11.08
CA GLN A 10 13.15 10.28 -10.94
C GLN A 10 14.18 9.69 -9.99
N ILE A 11 13.73 8.78 -9.14
CA ILE A 11 14.58 8.00 -8.24
C ILE A 11 14.66 6.58 -8.77
N VAL A 12 15.88 6.05 -8.90
CA VAL A 12 16.08 4.65 -9.27
C VAL A 12 16.08 3.79 -8.01
N ILE A 13 15.07 2.94 -7.87
CA ILE A 13 15.00 1.98 -6.78
C ILE A 13 16.02 0.84 -7.04
N PRO A 14 16.96 0.59 -6.11
CA PRO A 14 17.96 -0.47 -6.25
C PRO A 14 17.35 -1.85 -6.47
N LYS A 15 18.04 -2.70 -7.25
CA LYS A 15 17.55 -4.04 -7.65
C LYS A 15 17.20 -4.92 -6.45
N ASN A 16 18.04 -4.92 -5.42
CA ASN A 16 17.82 -5.68 -4.18
C ASN A 16 16.51 -5.29 -3.47
N VAL A 17 16.18 -3.99 -3.43
CA VAL A 17 14.94 -3.49 -2.82
C VAL A 17 13.73 -3.94 -3.66
N ARG A 18 13.82 -3.80 -5.00
CA ARG A 18 12.73 -4.25 -5.90
C ARG A 18 12.44 -5.74 -5.77
N THR A 19 13.48 -6.58 -5.72
CA THR A 19 13.31 -8.03 -5.56
C THR A 19 12.67 -8.37 -4.21
N LYS A 20 13.12 -7.74 -3.11
CA LYS A 20 12.57 -7.98 -1.77
C LYS A 20 11.10 -7.55 -1.64
N MET A 21 10.71 -6.48 -2.33
CA MET A 21 9.34 -5.96 -2.33
C MET A 21 8.47 -6.49 -3.47
N ASN A 22 8.99 -7.40 -4.29
CA ASN A 22 8.31 -7.92 -5.48
C ASN A 22 7.74 -6.80 -6.39
N ILE A 23 8.56 -5.78 -6.67
CA ILE A 23 8.23 -4.66 -7.56
C ILE A 23 8.77 -4.97 -8.96
N SER A 24 7.86 -5.04 -9.93
CA SER A 24 8.18 -5.25 -11.34
C SER A 24 8.10 -3.96 -12.16
N GLY A 25 8.69 -3.96 -13.36
CA GLY A 25 8.54 -2.84 -14.29
C GLY A 25 7.06 -2.69 -14.69
N GLY A 26 6.52 -1.47 -14.54
CA GLY A 26 5.10 -1.17 -14.79
C GLY A 26 4.22 -1.18 -13.54
N ASP A 27 4.72 -1.65 -12.40
CA ASP A 27 3.98 -1.58 -11.14
C ASP A 27 3.80 -0.13 -10.68
N ILE A 28 2.57 0.19 -10.23
CA ILE A 28 2.25 1.51 -9.68
C ILE A 28 2.61 1.53 -8.19
N LEU A 29 3.38 2.55 -7.79
CA LEU A 29 3.72 2.81 -6.39
C LEU A 29 2.98 4.05 -5.91
N ILE A 30 2.37 3.97 -4.73
CA ILE A 30 1.67 5.06 -4.07
C ILE A 30 2.63 5.72 -3.08
N VAL A 31 2.74 7.04 -3.19
CA VAL A 31 3.43 7.87 -2.19
C VAL A 31 2.46 8.11 -1.04
N GLU A 32 2.68 7.45 0.09
CA GLU A 32 1.77 7.55 1.23
C GLU A 32 2.10 8.75 2.12
N LYS A 33 3.39 9.02 2.34
CA LYS A 33 3.85 10.08 3.22
C LYS A 33 5.15 10.69 2.73
N ILE A 34 5.20 12.01 2.73
CA ILE A 34 6.41 12.80 2.47
C ILE A 34 6.70 13.58 3.76
N THR A 35 7.86 13.34 4.36
CA THR A 35 8.38 14.12 5.50
C THR A 35 9.74 14.70 5.13
N LYS A 36 10.29 15.56 5.98
CA LYS A 36 11.64 16.12 5.79
C LYS A 36 12.71 15.02 5.77
N ASP A 37 12.50 13.94 6.51
CA ASP A 37 13.51 12.91 6.72
C ASP A 37 13.34 11.69 5.80
N HIS A 38 12.10 11.37 5.42
CA HIS A 38 11.82 10.18 4.63
C HIS A 38 10.55 10.29 3.77
N VAL A 39 10.54 9.49 2.71
CA VAL A 39 9.39 9.28 1.82
C VAL A 39 8.97 7.81 1.91
N ILE A 40 7.69 7.56 2.14
CA ILE A 40 7.12 6.21 2.22
C ILE A 40 6.45 5.87 0.89
N LEU A 41 6.93 4.80 0.26
CA LEU A 41 6.37 4.23 -0.96
C LEU A 41 5.73 2.88 -0.64
N LYS A 42 4.47 2.70 -1.05
CA LYS A 42 3.75 1.42 -0.96
C LYS A 42 3.38 0.92 -2.36
N LYS A 43 3.36 -0.39 -2.54
CA LYS A 43 2.81 -0.98 -3.77
C LYS A 43 1.31 -0.74 -3.81
N ALA A 44 0.78 -0.29 -4.96
CA ALA A 44 -0.65 -0.17 -5.14
C ALA A 44 -1.30 -1.57 -5.01
N PRO A 45 -2.42 -1.71 -4.29
CA PRO A 45 -3.13 -2.98 -4.22
C PRO A 45 -3.62 -3.36 -5.62
N LEU A 46 -3.45 -4.62 -6.01
CA LEU A 46 -4.04 -5.13 -7.24
C LEU A 46 -5.55 -5.29 -7.05
N ALA A 47 -6.31 -5.30 -8.16
CA ALA A 47 -7.74 -5.58 -8.11
C ALA A 47 -8.04 -6.90 -7.37
N GLN A 48 -7.14 -7.89 -7.48
CA GLN A 48 -7.21 -9.16 -6.77
C GLN A 48 -7.10 -9.02 -5.24
N ASP A 49 -6.27 -8.09 -4.76
CA ASP A 49 -6.12 -7.82 -3.31
C ASP A 49 -7.37 -7.16 -2.72
N LEU A 50 -8.16 -6.46 -3.55
CA LEU A 50 -9.40 -5.82 -3.15
C LEU A 50 -10.59 -6.80 -3.06
N ILE A 51 -10.55 -7.92 -3.79
CA ILE A 51 -11.62 -8.96 -3.78
C ILE A 51 -11.78 -9.57 -2.37
N GLY A 52 -10.68 -9.72 -1.63
CA GLY A 52 -10.68 -10.25 -0.26
C GLY A 52 -11.24 -9.29 0.80
N ILE A 53 -11.39 -8.00 0.48
CA ILE A 53 -11.94 -6.99 1.39
C ILE A 53 -13.47 -7.03 1.36
N VAL A 54 -14.06 -7.21 0.17
CA VAL A 54 -15.52 -7.30 0.00
C VAL A 54 -16.08 -8.56 0.66
N SER A 55 -15.34 -9.67 0.61
CA SER A 55 -15.75 -10.95 1.21
C SER A 55 -15.57 -11.02 2.74
N LYS A 56 -14.84 -10.08 3.35
CA LYS A 56 -14.73 -9.93 4.81
C LYS A 56 -15.82 -9.05 5.43
N VAL A 57 -16.63 -8.40 4.60
CA VAL A 57 -17.80 -7.67 5.08
C VAL A 57 -18.90 -8.69 5.31
N ASP A 58 -19.18 -8.96 6.59
CA ASP A 58 -20.26 -9.84 7.00
C ASP A 58 -21.56 -9.40 6.30
N SER A 59 -22.13 -10.27 5.47
CA SER A 59 -23.29 -9.96 4.63
C SER A 59 -24.56 -9.78 5.45
N ASN A 60 -24.53 -10.14 6.73
CA ASN A 60 -25.63 -9.96 7.68
C ASN A 60 -25.54 -8.59 8.40
N PRO A 61 -26.45 -7.65 8.09
CA PRO A 61 -26.40 -6.28 8.62
C PRO A 61 -26.58 -6.20 10.14
N VAL A 62 -27.30 -7.16 10.74
CA VAL A 62 -27.56 -7.21 12.19
C VAL A 62 -26.30 -7.61 12.96
N LYS A 63 -25.54 -8.58 12.45
CA LYS A 63 -24.28 -9.00 13.07
C LYS A 63 -23.26 -7.87 13.01
N ARG A 64 -23.11 -7.24 11.84
CA ARG A 64 -22.20 -6.10 11.63
C ARG A 64 -22.48 -4.94 12.59
N THR A 65 -23.76 -4.58 12.78
CA THR A 65 -24.13 -3.50 13.72
C THR A 65 -23.85 -3.87 15.18
N ARG A 66 -23.99 -5.13 15.58
CA ARG A 66 -23.60 -5.59 16.93
C ARG A 66 -22.09 -5.51 17.14
N THR A 67 -21.28 -6.01 16.20
CA THR A 67 -19.82 -5.97 16.30
C THR A 67 -19.30 -4.55 16.40
N ILE A 68 -19.85 -3.63 15.59
CA ILE A 68 -19.51 -2.20 15.67
C ILE A 68 -19.80 -1.66 17.08
N ARG A 69 -20.98 -1.93 17.65
CA ARG A 69 -21.31 -1.46 19.01
C ARG A 69 -20.38 -2.01 20.08
N GLU A 70 -19.93 -3.25 19.94
CA GLU A 70 -19.03 -3.90 20.89
C GLU A 70 -17.59 -3.36 20.81
N THR A 71 -17.08 -3.08 19.60
CA THR A 71 -15.73 -2.50 19.41
C THR A 71 -15.54 -1.06 19.90
N TRP A 72 -16.63 -0.34 20.20
CA TRP A 72 -16.58 1.05 20.68
C TRP A 72 -16.67 1.17 22.21
N ARG A 73 -16.81 0.05 22.93
CA ARG A 73 -16.69 -0.02 24.39
C ARG A 73 -15.26 -0.37 24.79
#